data_AF-A0A2W6DFQ9-F1
#
_entry.id   AF-A0A2W6DFQ9-F1
#
_cell.length_a   1.000
_cell.length_b   1.000
_cell.length_c   1.000
_cell.angle_alpha   90.00
_cell.angle_beta   90.00
_cell.angle_gamma   90.00
#
_symmetry.space_group_name_H-M   'P 1'
#
loop_
_entity.id
_entity.type
_entity.pdbx_description
1 polymer ?
#
loop_
_entity_poly.entity_id
_entity_poly.type
_entity_poly.pdbx_seq_one_letter_code
_entity_poly.pdbx_strand_id
1 'polypeptide(L)' 'MAGNAPGLPEHRNAPELRVGEFHVSELAADMAGSLSPYGPEVEFPLPLHQIRYTPPGPAARPHLAEGR' A
#
# COMPACT_ATOMS: atom_id res chain seq x y z
N MET A 1 37.35 7.89 4.98
CA MET A 1 36.40 7.29 4.02
C MET A 1 35.40 6.49 4.80
N ALA A 2 34.13 6.93 4.87
CA ALA A 2 33.05 6.18 5.51
C ALA A 2 32.57 5.12 4.53
N GLY A 3 32.56 3.84 4.95
CA GLY A 3 32.10 2.73 4.13
C GLY A 3 30.58 2.74 4.03
N ASN A 4 30.05 2.97 2.83
CA ASN A 4 28.62 2.91 2.51
C ASN A 4 28.17 1.47 2.24
N ALA A 5 28.65 0.49 3.02
CA ALA A 5 28.15 -0.87 2.90
C ALA A 5 26.77 -0.95 3.57
N PRO A 6 25.70 -1.39 2.88
CA PRO A 6 24.46 -1.75 3.54
C PRO A 6 24.79 -2.84 4.56
N GLY A 7 24.31 -2.69 5.79
CA GLY A 7 24.40 -3.76 6.78
C GLY A 7 23.77 -5.03 6.20
N LEU A 8 24.43 -6.17 6.37
CA LEU A 8 23.85 -7.47 6.02
C LEU A 8 22.47 -7.57 6.69
N PRO A 9 21.45 -8.12 6.00
CA PRO A 9 20.14 -8.31 6.62
C PRO A 9 20.36 -9.21 7.84
N GLU A 10 20.25 -8.60 9.01
CA GLU A 10 20.36 -9.31 10.27
C GLU A 10 19.29 -10.40 10.25
N HIS A 11 19.74 -11.66 10.38
CA HIS A 11 18.85 -12.78 10.61
C HIS A 11 18.15 -12.51 11.95
N ARG A 12 17.00 -11.86 11.88
CA ARG A 12 16.13 -11.63 13.02
C ARG A 12 15.82 -13.01 13.58
N ASN A 13 16.39 -13.31 14.75
CA ASN A 13 16.18 -14.57 15.45
C ASN A 13 14.69 -14.91 15.41
N ALA A 14 14.36 -16.02 14.76
CA ALA A 14 12.97 -16.48 14.72
C ALA A 14 12.53 -16.71 16.18
N PRO A 15 11.42 -16.11 16.64
CA PRO A 15 10.92 -16.38 17.97
C PRO A 15 10.55 -17.86 18.07
N GLU A 16 10.83 -18.49 19.22
CA GLU A 16 10.44 -19.86 19.51
C GLU A 16 8.93 -20.03 19.28
N LEU A 17 8.57 -20.85 18.28
CA LEU A 17 7.20 -21.13 17.86
C LEU A 17 6.34 -21.59 19.03
N ARG A 18 5.44 -20.72 19.49
CA ARG A 18 4.32 -21.15 20.30
C ARG A 18 3.29 -21.80 19.38
N VAL A 19 2.73 -22.94 19.79
CA VAL A 19 1.63 -23.59 19.06
C VAL A 19 0.49 -22.58 18.90
N GLY A 20 0.20 -22.16 17.66
CA GLY A 20 -0.76 -21.10 17.33
C GLY A 20 -0.13 -19.83 16.73
N GLU A 21 1.20 -19.73 16.70
CA GLU A 21 1.94 -18.60 16.14
C GLU A 21 2.41 -18.98 14.72
N PHE A 22 1.55 -18.76 13.72
CA PHE A 22 1.96 -19.00 12.34
C PHE A 22 3.09 -18.04 11.97
N HIS A 23 4.24 -18.57 11.58
CA HIS A 23 5.29 -17.78 10.94
C HIS A 23 4.81 -17.31 9.57
N VAL A 24 4.15 -16.16 9.55
CA VAL A 24 3.85 -15.46 8.30
C VAL A 24 5.17 -14.85 7.82
N SER A 25 5.64 -15.30 6.68
CA SER A 25 6.83 -14.78 6.01
C SER A 25 6.41 -14.16 4.69
N GLU A 26 6.85 -12.93 4.41
CA GLU A 26 6.62 -12.28 3.11
C GLU A 26 7.22 -13.10 1.95
N LEU A 27 8.30 -13.85 2.20
CA LEU A 27 8.92 -14.75 1.20
C LEU A 27 8.03 -15.95 0.82
N ALA A 28 7.02 -16.27 1.64
CA ALA A 28 6.06 -17.31 1.36
C ALA A 28 4.78 -16.78 0.69
N ALA A 29 4.73 -15.49 0.34
CA ALA A 29 3.58 -14.90 -0.35
C ALA A 29 3.57 -15.33 -1.83
N ASP A 30 2.38 -15.65 -2.34
CA ASP A 30 2.17 -15.99 -3.76
C ASP A 30 2.39 -14.80 -4.70
N MET A 31 2.35 -13.58 -4.16
CA MET A 31 2.57 -12.33 -4.89
C MET A 31 3.56 -11.46 -4.16
N ALA A 32 4.51 -10.90 -4.92
CA ALA A 32 5.48 -9.94 -4.40
C ALA A 32 4.88 -8.52 -4.37
N GLY A 33 5.19 -7.79 -3.30
CA GLY A 33 4.82 -6.38 -3.15
C GLY A 33 3.50 -6.15 -2.41
N SER A 34 3.08 -4.90 -2.38
CA SER A 34 1.86 -4.50 -1.66
C SER A 34 0.63 -4.90 -2.44
N LEU A 35 -0.14 -5.82 -1.89
CA LEU A 35 -1.48 -6.11 -2.38
C LEU A 35 -2.36 -4.86 -2.25
N SER A 36 -3.11 -4.59 -3.31
CA SER A 36 -4.20 -3.62 -3.26
C SER A 36 -5.16 -3.97 -2.11
N PRO A 37 -5.67 -2.99 -1.34
CA PRO A 37 -6.71 -3.24 -0.34
C PRO A 37 -7.98 -3.90 -0.90
N TYR A 38 -8.15 -3.86 -2.22
CA TYR A 38 -9.30 -4.39 -2.94
C TYR A 38 -9.05 -5.80 -3.53
N GLY A 39 -7.92 -6.43 -3.20
CA GLY A 39 -7.53 -7.72 -3.75
C GLY A 39 -6.77 -7.63 -5.08
N PRO A 40 -6.25 -8.75 -5.59
CA PRO A 40 -5.49 -8.80 -6.85
C PRO A 40 -6.34 -8.51 -8.09
N GLU A 41 -7.66 -8.57 -7.99
CA GLU A 41 -8.57 -8.37 -9.12
C GLU A 41 -8.70 -6.89 -9.52
N VAL A 42 -8.30 -5.97 -8.64
CA VAL A 42 -8.47 -4.54 -8.82
C VAL A 42 -7.12 -3.85 -8.93
N GLU A 43 -6.78 -3.47 -10.16
CA GLU A 43 -5.58 -2.70 -10.48
C GLU A 43 -5.87 -1.18 -10.48
N PHE A 44 -4.91 -0.41 -10.00
CA PHE A 44 -4.96 1.05 -9.99
C PHE A 44 -3.99 1.65 -11.02
N PRO A 45 -4.33 2.80 -11.63
CA PRO A 45 -5.58 3.54 -11.45
C PRO A 45 -6.78 2.85 -12.13
N LEU A 46 -7.97 3.04 -11.56
CA LEU A 46 -9.19 2.50 -12.14
C LEU A 46 -9.47 3.10 -13.53
N PRO A 47 -10.02 2.33 -14.48
CA PRO A 47 -10.51 2.87 -15.74
C PRO A 47 -11.51 4.00 -15.51
N LEU A 48 -11.45 5.07 -16.31
CA LEU A 48 -12.26 6.28 -16.10
C LEU A 48 -13.77 6.01 -16.00
N HIS A 49 -14.27 5.04 -16.77
CA HIS A 49 -15.70 4.67 -16.76
C HIS A 49 -16.15 3.96 -15.47
N GLN A 50 -15.22 3.49 -14.63
CA GLN A 50 -15.50 2.88 -13.33
C GLN A 50 -15.42 3.89 -12.19
N ILE A 51 -14.85 5.08 -12.44
CA ILE A 51 -14.74 6.15 -11.46
C ILE A 51 -16.12 6.79 -11.29
N ARG A 52 -16.77 6.51 -10.16
CA ARG A 52 -18.07 7.12 -9.78
C ARG A 52 -17.93 8.52 -9.22
N TYR A 53 -16.72 8.95 -8.90
CA TYR A 53 -16.46 10.27 -8.37
C TYR A 53 -16.66 11.32 -9.48
N THR A 54 -17.65 12.19 -9.27
CA THR A 54 -17.80 13.41 -10.06
C THR A 54 -17.33 14.58 -9.21
N PRO A 55 -16.36 15.39 -9.66
CA PRO A 55 -15.94 16.57 -8.92
C PRO A 55 -17.14 17.50 -8.64
N PRO A 56 -17.27 18.03 -7.41
CA PRO A 56 -18.36 18.94 -7.09
C PRO A 56 -18.29 20.18 -7.99
N GLY A 57 -19.45 20.63 -8.49
CA GLY A 57 -19.57 21.87 -9.25
C GLY A 57 -19.27 23.12 -8.38
N PRO A 58 -19.14 24.31 -8.98
CA PRO A 58 -18.80 25.54 -8.25
C PRO A 58 -19.71 25.85 -7.06
N ALA A 59 -21.01 25.59 -7.18
CA ALA A 59 -21.99 25.81 -6.10
C ALA A 59 -21.74 24.95 -4.85
N ALA A 60 -21.07 23.79 -5.00
CA ALA A 60 -20.71 22.89 -3.92
C ALA A 60 -19.29 23.17 -3.36
N ARG A 61 -18.63 24.24 -3.82
CA ARG A 61 -17.32 24.71 -3.33
C ARG A 61 -17.47 26.12 -2.74
N PRO A 62 -18.10 26.28 -1.56
CA PRO A 62 -18.42 27.60 -0.99
C PRO A 62 -17.16 28.44 -0.73
N HIS A 63 -16.02 27.80 -0.47
CA HIS A 63 -14.72 28.43 -0.25
C HIS A 63 -13.99 28.84 -1.55
N LEU A 64 -14.53 28.49 -2.72
CA LEU A 64 -13.99 28.86 -4.04
C LEU A 64 -15.00 29.69 -4.87
N ALA A 65 -16.13 30.07 -4.28
CA ALA A 65 -17.17 30.87 -4.94
C ALA A 65 -16.70 32.31 -5.22
N GLU A 66 -15.68 32.78 -4.51
CA GLU A 66 -15.04 34.09 -4.70
C GLU A 66 -13.68 33.87 -5.34
N GLY A 67 -13.65 33.83 -6.68
CA GLY A 67 -12.45 33.51 -7.44
C GLY A 67 -11.23 34.35 -7.05
N ARG A 68 -10.16 33.66 -6.68
CA ARG A 68 -8.78 34.08 -6.95
C ARG A 68 -7.96 32.88 -7.41
#